data_AF-A0A729LLU6-F1
#
_entry.id   AF-A0A729LLU6-F1
#
_cell.length_a   1.000
_cell.length_b   1.000
_cell.length_c   1.000
_cell.angle_alpha   90.00
_cell.angle_beta   90.00
_cell.angle_gamma   90.00
#
_symmetry.space_group_name_H-M   'P 1'
#
loop_
_entity.id
_entity.type
_entity.pdbx_description
1 polymer ?
#
loop_
_entity_poly.entity_id
_entity_poly.type
_entity_poly.pdbx_seq_one_letter_code
_entity_poly.pdbx_strand_id
1 'polypeptide(L)'
;NKHDLLNIAACHFSLPFDFLLKSTGKQNLHNTLDEFSFTEFNTLTIIRLSVRVLILSCITDGYVYLWNKTFTPDFSTQRWSRNLPQLPQDFFANLTPEWQRNCALRSDYSRRQALVEIDVLVAQALGLTLEELLTIYRVQFPVMRQYEADTWYDQNGRIIFTPSKGLVGVGLPRTARKADLKNGFVFNVDSPDWTGGDCTDQAIGWDDVKHLQTGIVSVTFDDYTRSDEGERRTVTWQAPFINPDREDDYKVAWAFFAQDKESA
;
A
#
# COMPACT_ATOMS: atom_id res chain seq x y z
N ASN A 1 25.73 -3.85 -10.40
CA ASN A 1 26.01 -2.85 -9.34
C ASN A 1 24.77 -2.75 -8.43
N LYS A 2 24.90 -2.47 -7.12
CA LYS A 2 23.78 -2.50 -6.15
C LYS A 2 22.63 -1.55 -6.51
N HIS A 3 22.95 -0.43 -7.15
CA HIS A 3 21.96 0.55 -7.62
C HIS A 3 21.14 0.00 -8.79
N ASP A 4 21.76 -0.79 -9.68
CA ASP A 4 21.08 -1.40 -10.82
C ASP A 4 19.95 -2.35 -10.35
N LEU A 5 20.19 -3.14 -9.30
CA LEU A 5 19.17 -4.06 -8.78
C LEU A 5 18.00 -3.32 -8.12
N LEU A 6 18.24 -2.22 -7.41
CA LEU A 6 17.18 -1.39 -6.84
C LEU A 6 16.36 -0.69 -7.94
N ASN A 7 17.01 -0.23 -9.00
CA ASN A 7 16.34 0.37 -10.15
C ASN A 7 15.47 -0.65 -10.87
N ILE A 8 15.99 -1.87 -11.10
CA ILE A 8 15.21 -2.96 -11.71
C ILE A 8 14.03 -3.33 -10.81
N ALA A 9 14.22 -3.42 -9.50
CA ALA A 9 13.14 -3.68 -8.56
C ALA A 9 12.07 -2.57 -8.60
N ALA A 10 12.47 -1.30 -8.66
CA ALA A 10 11.56 -0.17 -8.79
C ALA A 10 10.71 -0.25 -10.07
N CYS A 11 11.33 -0.58 -11.21
CA CYS A 11 10.59 -0.85 -12.45
C CYS A 11 9.55 -1.95 -12.22
N HIS A 12 9.94 -3.10 -11.68
CA HIS A 12 9.04 -4.24 -11.48
C HIS A 12 7.99 -4.06 -10.37
N PHE A 13 8.09 -3.00 -9.57
CA PHE A 13 7.05 -2.63 -8.61
C PHE A 13 5.97 -1.73 -9.25
N SER A 14 6.19 -1.27 -10.48
CA SER A 14 5.37 -0.28 -11.15
C SER A 14 4.39 -0.87 -12.17
N LEU A 15 3.21 -0.28 -12.28
CA LEU A 15 2.22 -0.63 -13.30
C LEU A 15 2.71 -0.47 -14.74
N PRO A 16 3.51 0.55 -15.11
CA PRO A 16 4.08 0.62 -16.46
C PRO A 16 4.87 -0.62 -16.87
N PHE A 17 5.65 -1.20 -15.96
CA PHE A 17 6.44 -2.39 -16.24
C PHE A 17 5.62 -3.68 -16.15
N ASP A 18 4.65 -3.75 -15.25
CA ASP A 18 3.64 -4.82 -15.27
C ASP A 18 2.87 -4.82 -16.60
N PHE A 19 2.54 -3.64 -17.15
CA PHE A 19 1.92 -3.52 -18.46
C PHE A 19 2.86 -3.99 -19.57
N LEU A 20 4.12 -3.58 -19.55
CA LEU A 20 5.12 -4.03 -20.51
C LEU A 20 5.21 -5.56 -20.51
N LEU A 21 5.30 -6.18 -19.33
CA LEU A 21 5.31 -7.63 -19.18
C LEU A 21 4.02 -8.27 -19.72
N LYS A 22 2.84 -7.76 -19.35
CA LYS A 22 1.55 -8.24 -19.87
C LYS A 22 1.45 -8.15 -21.39
N SER A 23 1.96 -7.07 -21.99
CA SER A 23 1.89 -6.82 -23.42
C SER A 23 2.68 -7.85 -24.24
N THR A 24 3.68 -8.49 -23.63
CA THR A 24 4.46 -9.56 -24.27
C THR A 24 3.67 -10.86 -24.43
N GLY A 25 2.56 -11.02 -23.71
CA GLY A 25 1.78 -12.27 -23.69
C GLY A 25 2.50 -13.45 -23.03
N LYS A 26 3.69 -13.25 -22.46
CA LYS A 26 4.47 -14.31 -21.81
C LYS A 26 3.84 -14.70 -20.48
N GLN A 27 3.70 -16.01 -20.27
CA GLN A 27 3.16 -16.59 -19.03
C GLN A 27 4.25 -16.96 -18.02
N ASN A 28 5.51 -17.08 -18.47
CA ASN A 28 6.64 -17.48 -17.64
C ASN A 28 7.65 -16.33 -17.54
N LEU A 29 8.11 -16.03 -16.32
CA LEU A 29 9.07 -14.96 -16.07
C LEU A 29 10.50 -15.30 -16.55
N HIS A 30 10.80 -16.58 -16.76
CA HIS A 30 12.12 -17.06 -17.16
C HIS A 30 12.56 -16.42 -18.50
N ASN A 31 13.77 -15.88 -18.53
CA ASN A 31 14.41 -15.14 -19.65
C ASN A 31 13.78 -13.78 -20.00
N THR A 32 12.65 -13.40 -19.39
CA THR A 32 11.97 -12.14 -19.75
C THR A 32 12.64 -10.92 -19.11
N LEU A 33 13.32 -11.10 -17.98
CA LEU A 33 14.03 -10.02 -17.28
C LEU A 33 15.22 -9.49 -18.08
N ASP A 34 15.91 -10.36 -18.82
CA ASP A 34 17.08 -9.98 -19.63
C ASP A 34 16.69 -9.24 -20.91
N GLU A 35 15.42 -9.35 -21.33
CA GLU A 35 14.89 -8.71 -22.55
C GLU A 35 14.35 -7.30 -22.30
N PHE A 36 14.10 -6.92 -21.04
CA PHE A 36 13.56 -5.59 -20.74
C PHE A 36 14.64 -4.52 -20.77
N SER A 37 14.34 -3.43 -21.49
CA SER A 37 15.21 -2.27 -21.52
C SER A 37 15.37 -1.67 -20.12
N PHE A 38 16.62 -1.49 -19.72
CA PHE A 38 16.95 -0.76 -18.50
C PHE A 38 16.60 0.71 -18.70
N THR A 39 15.73 1.25 -17.84
CA THR A 39 15.45 2.69 -17.84
C THR A 39 16.57 3.40 -17.09
N GLU A 40 17.22 4.35 -17.75
CA GLU A 40 18.16 5.24 -17.07
C GLU A 40 17.39 6.27 -16.26
N PHE A 41 17.67 6.31 -14.96
CA PHE A 41 17.08 7.28 -14.04
C PHE A 41 18.14 8.33 -13.68
N ASN A 42 17.72 9.60 -13.61
CA ASN A 42 18.58 10.63 -13.03
C ASN A 42 18.80 10.38 -11.52
N THR A 43 19.83 11.00 -10.95
CA THR A 43 20.24 10.77 -9.54
C THR A 43 19.08 10.98 -8.55
N LEU A 44 18.27 12.03 -8.72
CA LEU A 44 17.16 12.32 -7.83
C LEU A 44 16.05 11.27 -7.89
N THR A 45 15.70 10.81 -9.09
CA THR A 45 14.73 9.73 -9.30
C THR A 45 15.22 8.41 -8.72
N ILE A 46 16.51 8.09 -8.85
CA ILE A 46 17.12 6.89 -8.24
C ILE A 46 16.94 6.92 -6.72
N ILE A 47 17.22 8.05 -6.07
CA ILE A 47 17.06 8.20 -4.61
C ILE A 47 15.59 7.98 -4.22
N ARG A 48 14.66 8.65 -4.91
CA ARG A 48 13.21 8.55 -4.66
C ARG A 48 12.67 7.14 -4.81
N LEU A 49 13.08 6.42 -5.86
CA LEU A 49 12.68 5.04 -6.12
C LEU A 49 13.34 4.08 -5.14
N SER A 50 14.64 4.21 -4.91
CA SER A 50 15.41 3.33 -4.02
C SER A 50 14.83 3.31 -2.61
N VAL A 51 14.55 4.47 -2.02
CA VAL A 51 13.97 4.51 -0.67
C VAL A 51 12.59 3.84 -0.66
N ARG A 52 11.72 4.09 -1.65
CA ARG A 52 10.37 3.52 -1.71
C ARG A 52 10.39 1.99 -1.85
N VAL A 53 11.30 1.45 -2.67
CA VAL A 53 11.53 0.00 -2.78
C VAL A 53 12.01 -0.59 -1.47
N LEU A 54 12.99 0.03 -0.82
CA LEU A 54 13.56 -0.47 0.44
C LEU A 54 12.55 -0.46 1.57
N ILE A 55 11.83 0.65 1.80
CA ILE A 55 10.84 0.74 2.88
C ILE A 55 9.63 -0.19 2.65
N LEU A 56 9.34 -0.58 1.40
CA LEU A 56 8.32 -1.58 1.07
C LEU A 56 8.80 -3.02 1.33
N SER A 57 10.09 -3.29 1.10
CA SER A 57 10.66 -4.65 1.06
C SER A 57 11.37 -5.06 2.34
N CYS A 58 12.07 -4.15 3.02
CA CYS A 58 12.90 -4.43 4.19
C CYS A 58 12.08 -4.59 5.48
N ILE A 59 11.09 -5.49 5.47
CA ILE A 59 10.09 -5.66 6.53
C ILE A 59 10.55 -6.53 7.72
N THR A 60 11.67 -7.24 7.59
CA THR A 60 12.25 -8.11 8.63
C THR A 60 13.75 -7.87 8.78
N ASP A 61 14.32 -8.36 9.87
CA ASP A 61 15.74 -8.29 10.20
C ASP A 61 16.64 -8.98 9.16
N GLY A 62 16.13 -9.94 8.39
CA GLY A 62 16.82 -10.54 7.25
C GLY A 62 17.30 -9.53 6.19
N TYR A 63 16.72 -8.32 6.17
CA TYR A 63 17.11 -7.25 5.24
C TYR A 63 18.12 -6.25 5.80
N VAL A 64 18.58 -6.41 7.06
CA VAL A 64 19.53 -5.47 7.71
C VAL A 64 20.77 -5.22 6.85
N TYR A 65 21.34 -6.27 6.25
CA TYR A 65 22.51 -6.14 5.39
C TYR A 65 22.23 -5.27 4.16
N LEU A 66 21.10 -5.50 3.48
CA LEU A 66 20.71 -4.73 2.30
C LEU A 66 20.48 -3.25 2.66
N TRP A 67 19.71 -3.00 3.73
CA TRP A 67 19.43 -1.65 4.21
C TRP A 67 20.72 -0.88 4.51
N ASN A 68 21.57 -1.41 5.40
CA ASN A 68 22.78 -0.73 5.82
C ASN A 68 23.76 -0.47 4.66
N LYS A 69 23.75 -1.31 3.61
CA LYS A 69 24.60 -1.16 2.42
C LYS A 69 24.07 -0.15 1.40
N THR A 70 22.77 0.17 1.44
CA THR A 70 22.09 0.99 0.42
C THR A 70 21.60 2.32 0.96
N PHE A 71 21.45 2.47 2.27
CA PHE A 71 21.04 3.72 2.91
C PHE A 71 21.93 4.89 2.50
N THR A 72 21.30 6.01 2.16
CA THR A 72 21.96 7.31 2.00
C THR A 72 21.21 8.37 2.83
N PRO A 73 21.88 9.42 3.34
CA PRO A 73 21.22 10.48 4.09
C PRO A 73 20.09 11.18 3.32
N ASP A 74 20.14 11.18 1.98
CA ASP A 74 19.08 11.75 1.12
C ASP A 74 17.74 11.04 1.25
N PHE A 75 17.69 9.83 1.81
CA PHE A 75 16.44 9.13 2.09
C PHE A 75 15.61 9.90 3.12
N SER A 76 16.25 10.56 4.08
CA SER A 76 15.58 11.31 5.15
C SER A 76 15.05 12.68 4.70
N THR A 77 15.44 13.15 3.52
CA THR A 77 14.94 14.40 2.91
C THR A 77 13.69 14.20 2.06
N GLN A 78 13.35 12.94 1.75
CA GLN A 78 12.18 12.61 0.93
C GLN A 78 10.88 12.91 1.67
N ARG A 79 9.80 13.15 0.93
CA ARG A 79 8.46 13.39 1.48
C ARG A 79 7.41 12.65 0.66
N TRP A 80 6.25 12.45 1.27
CA TRP A 80 5.05 11.99 0.56
C TRP A 80 4.55 13.08 -0.38
N SER A 81 4.01 12.67 -1.53
CA SER A 81 3.32 13.58 -2.44
C SER A 81 1.98 14.06 -1.89
N ARG A 82 1.38 13.29 -0.95
CA ARG A 82 0.12 13.65 -0.28
C ARG A 82 0.33 14.05 1.17
N ASN A 83 -0.38 15.10 1.56
CA ASN A 83 -0.51 15.51 2.95
C ASN A 83 -1.88 15.05 3.49
N LEU A 84 -1.93 13.81 4.00
CA LEU A 84 -3.14 13.20 4.57
C LEU A 84 -2.85 12.63 5.96
N PRO A 85 -3.82 12.61 6.88
CA PRO A 85 -3.64 12.07 8.24
C PRO A 85 -3.20 10.60 8.28
N GLN A 86 -3.63 9.79 7.30
CA GLN A 86 -3.29 8.36 7.20
C GLN A 86 -1.83 8.11 6.80
N LEU A 87 -1.11 9.16 6.39
CA LEU A 87 0.31 9.08 6.04
C LEU A 87 1.16 9.70 7.15
N PRO A 88 2.13 8.94 7.71
CA PRO A 88 3.07 9.48 8.66
C PRO A 88 4.02 10.47 7.96
N GLN A 89 3.79 11.77 8.17
CA GLN A 89 4.53 12.84 7.48
C GLN A 89 6.02 12.85 7.83
N ASP A 90 6.36 12.50 9.07
CA ASP A 90 7.75 12.43 9.55
C ASP A 90 8.43 11.09 9.24
N PHE A 91 7.77 10.17 8.53
CA PHE A 91 8.31 8.82 8.29
C PHE A 91 9.70 8.83 7.67
N PHE A 92 9.87 9.60 6.58
CA PHE A 92 11.17 9.71 5.92
C PHE A 92 12.21 10.39 6.82
N ALA A 93 11.85 11.49 7.48
CA ALA A 93 12.74 12.21 8.38
C ALA A 93 13.26 11.33 9.54
N ASN A 94 12.48 10.34 9.96
CA ASN A 94 12.82 9.39 11.01
C ASN A 94 13.58 8.14 10.52
N LEU A 95 13.91 8.02 9.23
CA LEU A 95 14.72 6.91 8.73
C LEU A 95 16.16 7.01 9.25
N THR A 96 16.72 5.86 9.63
CA THR A 96 18.05 5.74 10.21
C THR A 96 18.99 4.88 9.34
N PRO A 97 20.32 5.11 9.41
CA PRO A 97 21.31 4.28 8.71
C PRO A 97 21.27 2.82 9.14
N GLU A 98 21.09 2.56 10.43
CA GLU A 98 20.88 1.22 10.98
C GLU A 98 19.42 0.81 10.81
N TRP A 99 19.18 -0.37 10.26
CA TRP A 99 17.81 -0.87 10.11
C TRP A 99 17.12 -1.03 11.47
N GLN A 100 15.90 -0.51 11.56
CA GLN A 100 14.99 -0.68 12.69
C GLN A 100 13.58 -1.00 12.17
N ARG A 101 12.70 -1.50 13.05
CA ARG A 101 11.34 -1.92 12.66
C ARG A 101 10.52 -0.82 11.98
N ASN A 102 10.75 0.44 12.36
CA ASN A 102 10.11 1.66 11.85
C ASN A 102 10.74 2.18 10.54
N CYS A 103 11.83 1.59 10.05
CA CYS A 103 12.38 1.89 8.71
C CYS A 103 11.53 1.31 7.58
N ALA A 104 10.53 0.46 7.89
CA ALA A 104 9.67 -0.19 6.90
C ALA A 104 8.21 0.25 7.02
N LEU A 105 7.52 0.36 5.87
CA LEU A 105 6.10 0.67 5.81
C LEU A 105 5.26 -0.54 6.20
N ARG A 106 4.37 -0.34 7.17
CA ARG A 106 3.49 -1.38 7.71
C ARG A 106 2.00 -1.07 7.63
N SER A 107 1.63 0.20 7.51
CA SER A 107 0.25 0.60 7.26
C SER A 107 -0.12 0.28 5.82
N ASP A 108 -1.31 -0.29 5.60
CA ASP A 108 -1.78 -0.68 4.27
C ASP A 108 -1.84 0.54 3.34
N TYR A 109 -2.28 1.69 3.86
CA TYR A 109 -2.38 2.94 3.11
C TYR A 109 -1.02 3.49 2.70
N SER A 110 -0.05 3.55 3.62
CA SER A 110 1.30 4.04 3.25
C SER A 110 1.97 3.14 2.22
N ARG A 111 1.77 1.82 2.31
CA ARG A 111 2.28 0.88 1.30
C ARG A 111 1.62 1.10 -0.06
N ARG A 112 0.29 1.29 -0.10
CA ARG A 112 -0.43 1.67 -1.33
C ARG A 112 0.12 2.98 -1.91
N GLN A 113 0.27 4.01 -1.08
CA GLN A 113 0.78 5.32 -1.53
C GLN A 113 2.19 5.22 -2.11
N ALA A 114 3.08 4.44 -1.50
CA ALA A 114 4.43 4.22 -2.04
C ALA A 114 4.40 3.57 -3.43
N LEU A 115 3.51 2.60 -3.67
CA LEU A 115 3.34 1.98 -4.99
C LEU A 115 2.80 2.98 -6.03
N VAL A 116 1.82 3.81 -5.65
CA VAL A 116 1.32 4.91 -6.51
C VAL A 116 2.44 5.86 -6.91
N GLU A 117 3.29 6.25 -5.97
CA GLU A 117 4.41 7.14 -6.24
C GLU A 117 5.50 6.48 -7.10
N ILE A 118 5.73 5.17 -6.93
CA ILE A 118 6.61 4.39 -7.81
C ILE A 118 6.07 4.38 -9.25
N ASP A 119 4.77 4.13 -9.44
CA ASP A 119 4.13 4.14 -10.77
C ASP A 119 4.40 5.46 -11.50
N VAL A 120 4.21 6.59 -10.81
CA VAL A 120 4.43 7.94 -11.35
C VAL A 120 5.89 8.20 -11.66
N LEU A 121 6.80 7.90 -10.74
CA LEU A 121 8.24 8.11 -10.94
C LEU A 121 8.77 7.30 -12.12
N VAL A 122 8.35 6.05 -12.26
CA VAL A 122 8.74 5.19 -13.39
C VAL A 122 8.11 5.69 -14.70
N ALA A 123 6.82 6.04 -14.70
CA ALA A 123 6.16 6.59 -15.89
C ALA A 123 6.85 7.89 -16.39
N GLN A 124 7.17 8.80 -15.47
CA GLN A 124 7.89 10.04 -15.80
C GLN A 124 9.32 9.81 -16.30
N ALA A 125 9.97 8.72 -15.89
CA ALA A 125 11.31 8.35 -16.37
C ALA A 125 11.27 7.69 -17.75
N LEU A 126 10.21 6.93 -18.03
CA LEU A 126 9.94 6.34 -19.35
C LEU A 126 9.47 7.37 -20.40
N GLY A 127 9.26 8.62 -20.00
CA GLY A 127 8.78 9.67 -20.90
C GLY A 127 7.28 9.58 -21.21
N LEU A 128 6.52 8.83 -20.40
CA LEU A 128 5.05 8.81 -20.51
C LEU A 128 4.47 10.14 -20.05
N THR A 129 3.29 10.45 -20.56
CA THR A 129 2.39 11.48 -20.05
C THR A 129 1.51 10.92 -18.93
N LEU A 130 0.95 11.81 -18.11
CA LEU A 130 -0.02 11.42 -17.08
C LEU A 130 -1.24 10.70 -17.67
N GLU A 131 -1.73 11.17 -18.82
CA GLU A 131 -2.87 10.55 -19.52
C GLU A 131 -2.54 9.13 -20.02
N GLU A 132 -1.30 8.87 -20.44
CA GLU A 132 -0.87 7.52 -20.80
C GLU A 132 -0.81 6.59 -19.59
N LEU A 133 -0.27 7.06 -18.45
CA LEU A 133 -0.29 6.28 -17.20
C LEU A 133 -1.73 5.97 -16.75
N LEU A 134 -2.63 6.97 -16.79
CA LEU A 134 -4.04 6.77 -16.49
C LEU A 134 -4.69 5.79 -17.47
N THR A 135 -4.35 5.86 -18.76
CA THR A 135 -4.85 4.94 -19.78
C THR A 135 -4.39 3.52 -19.53
N ILE A 136 -3.12 3.30 -19.19
CA ILE A 136 -2.58 1.99 -18.80
C ILE A 136 -3.38 1.44 -17.60
N TYR A 137 -3.55 2.21 -16.54
CA TYR A 137 -4.31 1.80 -15.36
C TYR A 137 -5.77 1.41 -15.70
N ARG A 138 -6.47 2.27 -16.43
CA ARG A 138 -7.89 2.08 -16.79
C ARG A 138 -8.11 0.85 -17.68
N VAL A 139 -7.26 0.65 -18.69
CA VAL A 139 -7.47 -0.35 -19.74
C VAL A 139 -6.85 -1.70 -19.38
N GLN A 140 -5.65 -1.71 -18.81
CA GLN A 140 -4.84 -2.94 -18.64
C GLN A 140 -4.98 -3.57 -17.25
N PHE A 141 -5.55 -2.82 -16.30
CA PHE A 141 -5.75 -3.26 -14.91
C PHE A 141 -7.21 -3.08 -14.42
N PRO A 142 -8.24 -3.47 -15.18
CA PRO A 142 -9.64 -3.23 -14.80
C PRO A 142 -10.03 -3.93 -13.49
N VAL A 143 -9.49 -5.12 -13.22
CA VAL A 143 -9.73 -5.87 -11.97
C VAL A 143 -9.13 -5.14 -10.76
N MET A 144 -7.89 -4.65 -10.90
CA MET A 144 -7.25 -3.88 -9.84
C MET A 144 -8.02 -2.59 -9.56
N ARG A 145 -8.43 -1.88 -10.63
CA ARG A 145 -9.25 -0.68 -10.53
C ARG A 145 -10.57 -0.93 -9.82
N GLN A 146 -11.24 -2.05 -10.13
CA GLN A 146 -12.45 -2.46 -9.42
C GLN A 146 -12.21 -2.72 -7.94
N TYR A 147 -11.09 -3.38 -7.59
CA TYR A 147 -10.77 -3.63 -6.18
C TYR A 147 -10.43 -2.35 -5.42
N GLU A 148 -9.63 -1.46 -6.01
CA GLU A 148 -9.27 -0.21 -5.36
C GLU A 148 -10.44 0.73 -5.16
N ALA A 149 -11.35 0.84 -6.15
CA ALA A 149 -12.52 1.69 -6.07
C ALA A 149 -13.48 1.34 -4.91
N ASP A 150 -13.27 0.20 -4.25
CA ASP A 150 -14.08 -0.29 -3.15
C ASP A 150 -13.21 -0.88 -2.02
N THR A 151 -11.95 -0.46 -1.92
CA THR A 151 -11.09 -0.75 -0.77
C THR A 151 -11.09 0.45 0.17
N TRP A 152 -11.50 0.22 1.41
CA TRP A 152 -11.71 1.25 2.42
C TRP A 152 -10.70 1.13 3.55
N TYR A 153 -10.22 2.28 4.01
CA TYR A 153 -9.21 2.41 5.05
C TYR A 153 -9.76 3.17 6.25
N ASP A 154 -9.25 2.84 7.43
CA ASP A 154 -9.48 3.60 8.65
C ASP A 154 -8.56 4.84 8.73
N GLN A 155 -8.75 5.67 9.76
CA GLN A 155 -7.93 6.87 9.95
C GLN A 155 -6.44 6.59 10.25
N ASN A 156 -6.08 5.36 10.61
CA ASN A 156 -4.69 4.93 10.80
C ASN A 156 -4.09 4.27 9.53
N GLY A 157 -4.86 4.22 8.44
CA GLY A 157 -4.45 3.65 7.17
C GLY A 157 -4.51 2.12 7.10
N ARG A 158 -5.21 1.44 8.02
CA ARG A 158 -5.51 0.00 7.95
C ARG A 158 -6.73 -0.23 7.08
N ILE A 159 -6.71 -1.27 6.24
CA ILE A 159 -7.89 -1.68 5.47
C ILE A 159 -8.97 -2.19 6.43
N ILE A 160 -10.16 -1.57 6.41
CA ILE A 160 -11.36 -2.08 7.08
C ILE A 160 -12.20 -2.95 6.14
N PHE A 161 -12.14 -2.74 4.83
CA PHE A 161 -12.87 -3.55 3.87
C PHE A 161 -12.16 -3.55 2.51
N THR A 162 -12.13 -4.70 1.84
CA THR A 162 -11.71 -4.82 0.44
C THR A 162 -12.43 -5.98 -0.26
N PRO A 163 -12.86 -5.82 -1.53
CA PRO A 163 -13.36 -6.93 -2.34
C PRO A 163 -12.22 -7.74 -3.00
N SER A 164 -10.96 -7.40 -2.76
CA SER A 164 -9.82 -8.06 -3.40
C SER A 164 -9.73 -9.54 -3.03
N LYS A 165 -9.79 -10.40 -4.05
CA LYS A 165 -9.58 -11.85 -3.90
C LYS A 165 -8.14 -12.21 -3.49
N GLY A 166 -7.19 -11.28 -3.61
CA GLY A 166 -5.81 -11.46 -3.16
C GLY A 166 -5.61 -11.14 -1.67
N LEU A 167 -6.60 -10.54 -1.01
CA LEU A 167 -6.55 -10.09 0.38
C LEU A 167 -7.69 -10.70 1.21
N VAL A 168 -8.01 -11.98 0.95
CA VAL A 168 -9.04 -12.69 1.72
C VAL A 168 -8.67 -12.70 3.20
N GLY A 169 -9.61 -12.25 4.05
CA GLY A 169 -9.41 -12.16 5.49
C GLY A 169 -8.84 -10.82 5.98
N VAL A 170 -8.51 -9.89 5.09
CA VAL A 170 -8.14 -8.52 5.46
C VAL A 170 -9.41 -7.67 5.61
N GLY A 171 -9.60 -7.06 6.78
CA GLY A 171 -10.78 -6.27 7.09
C GLY A 171 -12.02 -7.11 7.44
N LEU A 172 -13.16 -6.44 7.52
CA LEU A 172 -14.48 -7.04 7.68
C LEU A 172 -14.95 -7.69 6.37
N PRO A 173 -15.79 -8.74 6.45
CA PRO A 173 -16.53 -9.20 5.27
C PRO A 173 -17.51 -8.13 4.79
N ARG A 174 -17.92 -8.17 3.52
CA ARG A 174 -18.94 -7.25 2.96
C ARG A 174 -20.19 -7.21 3.86
N THR A 175 -20.79 -8.39 4.05
CA THR A 175 -21.97 -8.60 4.88
C THR A 175 -21.59 -9.44 6.10
N ALA A 176 -22.24 -9.19 7.24
CA ALA A 176 -22.07 -9.98 8.45
C ALA A 176 -22.16 -11.49 8.20
N ARG A 177 -21.23 -12.27 8.76
CA ARG A 177 -21.20 -13.73 8.64
C ARG A 177 -21.45 -14.38 10.00
N LYS A 178 -22.59 -15.06 10.15
CA LYS A 178 -22.90 -15.83 11.38
C LYS A 178 -21.87 -16.92 11.70
N ALA A 179 -21.11 -17.38 10.69
CA ALA A 179 -20.02 -18.33 10.88
C ALA A 179 -18.87 -17.74 11.71
N ASP A 180 -18.63 -16.43 11.66
CA ASP A 180 -17.55 -15.78 12.41
C ASP A 180 -17.79 -15.93 13.92
N LEU A 181 -19.03 -15.74 14.39
CA LEU A 181 -19.41 -15.97 15.79
C LEU A 181 -19.18 -17.43 16.22
N LYS A 182 -19.52 -18.40 15.35
CA LYS A 182 -19.28 -19.83 15.61
C LYS A 182 -17.79 -20.16 15.70
N ASN A 183 -16.95 -19.37 15.04
CA ASN A 183 -15.50 -19.48 15.06
C ASN A 183 -14.86 -18.62 16.17
N GLY A 184 -15.65 -18.13 17.14
CA GLY A 184 -15.16 -17.42 18.31
C GLY A 184 -14.78 -15.96 18.06
N PHE A 185 -15.20 -15.37 16.93
CA PHE A 185 -15.01 -13.94 16.67
C PHE A 185 -15.96 -13.14 17.56
N VAL A 186 -15.43 -12.10 18.18
CA VAL A 186 -16.19 -11.15 19.01
C VAL A 186 -16.05 -9.77 18.39
N PHE A 187 -17.18 -9.11 18.14
CA PHE A 187 -17.23 -7.79 17.52
C PHE A 187 -17.62 -6.74 18.56
N ASN A 188 -17.12 -5.52 18.37
CA ASN A 188 -17.57 -4.37 19.14
C ASN A 188 -17.56 -3.12 18.26
N VAL A 189 -18.55 -2.25 18.45
CA VAL A 189 -18.65 -0.94 17.81
C VAL A 189 -18.88 0.09 18.90
N ASP A 190 -17.86 0.89 19.17
CA ASP A 190 -17.92 2.02 20.09
C ASP A 190 -18.06 3.31 19.27
N SER A 191 -19.30 3.70 19.00
CA SER A 191 -19.61 4.93 18.27
C SER A 191 -20.98 5.47 18.68
N PRO A 192 -21.13 6.80 18.86
CA PRO A 192 -22.45 7.43 19.02
C PRO A 192 -23.35 7.27 17.78
N ASP A 193 -22.76 7.02 16.61
CA ASP A 193 -23.50 6.82 15.35
C ASP A 193 -24.04 5.39 15.23
N TRP A 194 -23.64 4.48 16.12
CA TRP A 194 -24.04 3.07 16.07
C TRP A 194 -25.45 2.86 16.63
N THR A 195 -26.34 2.34 15.77
CA THR A 195 -27.73 2.02 16.14
C THR A 195 -28.01 0.53 16.23
N GLY A 196 -27.02 -0.34 16.01
CA GLY A 196 -27.20 -1.79 16.00
C GLY A 196 -27.32 -2.43 17.39
N GLY A 197 -27.10 -1.67 18.47
CA GLY A 197 -27.23 -2.14 19.84
C GLY A 197 -25.99 -2.90 20.34
N ASP A 198 -26.20 -3.80 21.31
CA ASP A 198 -25.13 -4.63 21.89
C ASP A 198 -24.57 -5.63 20.86
N CYS A 199 -23.24 -5.64 20.73
CA CYS A 199 -22.53 -6.47 19.75
C CYS A 199 -22.18 -7.87 20.27
N THR A 200 -22.48 -8.20 21.54
CA THR A 200 -22.03 -9.44 22.22
C THR A 200 -22.28 -10.72 21.40
N ASP A 201 -23.44 -10.83 20.73
CA ASP A 201 -23.81 -11.98 19.89
C ASP A 201 -24.12 -11.58 18.43
N GLN A 202 -23.55 -10.46 17.97
CA GLN A 202 -23.81 -9.90 16.65
C GLN A 202 -22.59 -10.01 15.74
N ALA A 203 -22.77 -10.66 14.59
CA ALA A 203 -21.79 -10.61 13.51
C ALA A 203 -21.88 -9.25 12.82
N ILE A 204 -20.73 -8.67 12.47
CA ILE A 204 -20.65 -7.35 11.85
C ILE A 204 -19.91 -7.47 10.51
N GLY A 205 -20.50 -6.90 9.47
CA GLY A 205 -19.88 -6.69 8.17
C GLY A 205 -19.62 -5.22 7.87
N TRP A 206 -18.93 -4.96 6.78
CA TRP A 206 -18.67 -3.63 6.27
C TRP A 206 -19.94 -2.81 6.03
N ASP A 207 -20.98 -3.43 5.46
CA ASP A 207 -22.25 -2.75 5.18
C ASP A 207 -22.94 -2.22 6.44
N ASP A 208 -22.67 -2.83 7.60
CA ASP A 208 -23.21 -2.41 8.89
C ASP A 208 -22.49 -1.18 9.45
N VAL A 209 -21.19 -0.98 9.16
CA VAL A 209 -20.38 0.07 9.81
C VAL A 209 -19.91 1.18 8.88
N LYS A 210 -20.07 1.05 7.56
CA LYS A 210 -19.56 2.03 6.57
C LYS A 210 -20.06 3.47 6.75
N HIS A 211 -21.17 3.66 7.46
CA HIS A 211 -21.81 4.95 7.67
C HIS A 211 -21.24 5.72 8.88
N LEU A 212 -20.46 5.08 9.75
CA LEU A 212 -19.93 5.70 10.98
C LEU A 212 -19.05 6.90 10.64
N GLN A 213 -19.30 8.03 11.29
CA GLN A 213 -18.51 9.26 11.13
C GLN A 213 -17.46 9.44 12.24
N THR A 214 -17.62 8.73 13.35
CA THR A 214 -16.67 8.69 14.46
C THR A 214 -16.72 7.34 15.17
N GLY A 215 -15.79 7.11 16.11
CA GLY A 215 -15.73 5.91 16.92
C GLY A 215 -14.85 4.79 16.36
N ILE A 216 -14.88 3.65 17.03
CA ILE A 216 -13.99 2.51 16.81
C ILE A 216 -14.82 1.26 16.52
N VAL A 217 -14.44 0.54 15.48
CA VAL A 217 -14.89 -0.83 15.22
C VAL A 217 -13.76 -1.77 15.58
N SER A 218 -14.06 -2.87 16.27
CA SER A 218 -13.05 -3.87 16.61
C SER A 218 -13.55 -5.29 16.45
N VAL A 219 -12.63 -6.19 16.10
CA VAL A 219 -12.86 -7.63 16.08
C VAL A 219 -11.76 -8.34 16.85
N THR A 220 -12.16 -9.28 17.70
CA THR A 220 -11.26 -10.16 18.45
C THR A 220 -11.44 -11.60 17.99
N PHE A 221 -10.36 -12.28 17.64
CA PHE A 221 -10.37 -13.65 17.14
C PHE A 221 -9.08 -14.40 17.52
N ASP A 222 -9.08 -15.72 17.33
CA ASP A 222 -7.90 -16.56 17.54
C ASP A 222 -7.07 -16.61 16.24
N ASP A 223 -5.83 -16.11 16.31
CA ASP A 223 -4.92 -16.02 15.17
C ASP A 223 -3.90 -17.16 15.19
N TYR A 224 -3.98 -18.04 14.21
CA TYR A 224 -3.12 -19.21 14.04
C TYR A 224 -1.99 -18.98 13.03
N THR A 225 -1.75 -17.74 12.59
CA THR A 225 -0.78 -17.45 11.51
C THR A 225 0.66 -17.79 11.88
N ARG A 226 1.02 -17.78 13.18
CA ARG A 226 2.39 -17.99 13.65
C ARG A 226 2.64 -19.36 14.31
N SER A 227 1.60 -19.99 14.82
CA SER A 227 1.67 -21.29 15.51
C SER A 227 0.29 -21.94 15.60
N ASP A 228 0.28 -23.26 15.77
CA ASP A 228 -0.95 -24.05 15.91
C ASP A 228 -1.68 -23.81 17.26
N GLU A 229 -1.01 -23.20 18.24
CA GLU A 229 -1.59 -22.91 19.56
C GLU A 229 -2.62 -21.78 19.53
N GLY A 230 -2.58 -20.91 18.52
CA GLY A 230 -3.47 -19.76 18.38
C GLY A 230 -3.17 -18.63 19.38
N GLU A 231 -3.19 -17.39 18.92
CA GLU A 231 -3.05 -16.20 19.78
C GLU A 231 -4.32 -15.36 19.71
N ARG A 232 -4.93 -15.08 20.87
CA ARG A 232 -6.10 -14.19 20.93
C ARG A 232 -5.68 -12.76 20.56
N ARG A 233 -6.17 -12.23 19.46
CA ARG A 233 -5.81 -10.90 18.95
C ARG A 233 -7.03 -10.04 18.71
N THR A 234 -6.86 -8.74 18.89
CA THR A 234 -7.85 -7.71 18.55
C THR A 234 -7.33 -6.83 17.44
N VAL A 235 -8.14 -6.63 16.40
CA VAL A 235 -7.93 -5.63 15.36
C VAL A 235 -8.94 -4.51 15.57
N THR A 236 -8.49 -3.27 15.46
CA THR A 236 -9.32 -2.06 15.60
C THR A 236 -9.23 -1.20 14.34
N TRP A 237 -10.30 -0.49 14.04
CA TRP A 237 -10.41 0.48 12.95
C TRP A 237 -11.09 1.74 13.44
N GLN A 238 -10.48 2.89 13.15
CA GLN A 238 -10.97 4.22 13.50
C GLN A 238 -11.79 4.85 12.36
N ALA A 239 -13.05 5.18 12.63
CA ALA A 239 -13.91 5.96 11.73
C ALA A 239 -13.57 7.47 11.78
N PRO A 240 -13.91 8.26 10.73
CA PRO A 240 -14.60 7.86 9.50
C PRO A 240 -13.70 7.04 8.57
N PHE A 241 -14.27 6.31 7.62
CA PHE A 241 -13.50 5.50 6.67
C PHE A 241 -13.27 6.25 5.37
N ILE A 242 -12.10 6.07 4.76
CA ILE A 242 -11.75 6.71 3.50
C ILE A 242 -11.64 5.70 2.36
N ASN A 243 -11.96 6.13 1.15
CA ASN A 243 -11.78 5.40 -0.09
C ASN A 243 -10.93 6.26 -1.04
N PRO A 244 -9.63 5.98 -1.16
CA PRO A 244 -8.74 6.80 -1.99
C PRO A 244 -8.95 6.56 -3.48
N ASP A 245 -9.02 7.64 -4.26
CA ASP A 245 -9.05 7.58 -5.71
C ASP A 245 -7.62 7.55 -6.27
N ARG A 246 -7.20 6.41 -6.84
CA ARG A 246 -5.86 6.23 -7.42
C ARG A 246 -5.59 7.22 -8.56
N GLU A 247 -6.60 7.57 -9.35
CA GLU A 247 -6.45 8.51 -10.47
C GLU A 247 -6.19 9.93 -9.96
N ASP A 248 -6.81 10.32 -8.84
CA ASP A 248 -6.48 11.57 -8.12
C ASP A 248 -5.08 11.50 -7.51
N ASP A 249 -4.74 10.38 -6.86
CA ASP A 249 -3.41 10.19 -6.27
C ASP A 249 -2.30 10.29 -7.33
N TYR A 250 -2.52 9.75 -8.54
CA TYR A 250 -1.60 9.91 -9.66
C TYR A 250 -1.44 11.37 -10.07
N LYS A 251 -2.53 12.15 -10.17
CA LYS A 251 -2.44 13.58 -10.52
C LYS A 251 -1.61 14.35 -9.50
N VAL A 252 -1.85 14.12 -8.21
CA VAL A 252 -1.13 14.78 -7.12
C VAL A 252 0.35 14.39 -7.12
N ALA A 253 0.65 13.09 -7.18
CA ALA A 253 2.03 12.60 -7.24
C ALA A 253 2.76 13.09 -8.50
N TRP A 254 2.09 13.14 -9.65
CA TRP A 254 2.67 13.62 -10.89
C TRP A 254 3.09 15.08 -10.79
N ALA A 255 2.21 15.95 -10.30
CA ALA A 255 2.50 17.36 -10.10
C ALA A 255 3.64 17.54 -9.09
N PHE A 256 3.62 16.81 -7.98
CA PHE A 256 4.66 16.86 -6.95
C PHE A 256 6.05 16.54 -7.52
N PHE A 257 6.19 15.43 -8.25
CA PHE A 257 7.51 15.04 -8.79
C PHE A 257 7.94 15.81 -10.05
N ALA A 258 7.01 16.46 -10.75
CA ALA A 258 7.33 17.30 -11.91
C ALA A 258 7.97 18.64 -11.52
N GLN A 259 7.53 19.27 -10.43
CA GLN A 259 8.08 20.56 -9.94
C GLN A 259 9.59 20.49 -9.66
N ASP A 260 10.06 19.33 -9.20
CA ASP A 260 11.46 19.13 -8.85
C ASP A 260 12.36 18.83 -10.06
N LYS A 261 11.79 18.66 -11.28
CA LYS A 261 12.58 18.57 -12.52
C LYS A 261 13.02 19.95 -13.03
N GLU A 262 12.33 21.03 -12.64
CA GLU A 262 12.69 22.40 -13.05
C GLU A 262 13.78 23.03 -12.15
N SER A 263 14.10 22.38 -11.01
CA SER A 263 15.07 22.87 -10.03
C SER A 263 16.43 22.13 -10.07
N ALA A 264 16.62 21.21 -11.01
CA ALA A 264 17.83 20.39 -11.20
C ALA A 264 18.43 20.64 -12.59
#